data_AF-A0A164ZKH5-F1
#
_entry.id   AF-A0A164ZKH5-F1
#
_cell.length_a   1.000
_cell.length_b   1.000
_cell.length_c   1.000
_cell.angle_alpha   90.00
_cell.angle_beta   90.00
_cell.angle_gamma   90.00
#
_symmetry.space_group_name_H-M   'P 1'
#
loop_
_entity.id
_entity.type
_entity.pdbx_description
1 polymer ?
#
loop_
_entity_poly.entity_id
_entity_poly.type
_entity_poly.pdbx_seq_one_letter_code
_entity_poly.pdbx_strand_id
1 'polypeptide(L)' 'MANFIAARNSHPNSLPECWGHRGASAAWPENTLASFQGAIRDGAHAIESGE' A
#
# COMPACT_ATOMS: atom_id res chain seq x y z
N MET A 1 -19.05 11.51 6.79
CA MET A 1 -18.05 10.80 7.62
C MET A 1 -17.65 9.55 6.85
N ALA A 2 -16.47 9.53 6.23
CA ALA A 2 -16.03 8.40 5.41
C ALA A 2 -15.65 7.23 6.32
N ASN A 3 -16.29 6.08 6.13
CA ASN A 3 -15.96 4.85 6.84
C ASN A 3 -14.61 4.34 6.34
N PHE A 4 -13.55 4.59 7.11
CA PHE A 4 -12.19 4.10 6.89
C PHE A 4 -12.06 2.62 7.31
N ILE A 5 -12.74 1.72 6.62
CA ILE A 5 -12.31 0.31 6.59
C ILE A 5 -11.81 0.09 5.17
N ALA A 6 -10.49 -0.07 5.04
CA ALA A 6 -9.79 -0.39 3.81
C ALA A 6 -10.65 -1.32 2.94
N ALA A 7 -10.83 -0.96 1.67
CA ALA A 7 -11.65 -1.68 0.71
C ALA A 7 -11.29 -3.16 0.71
N ARG A 8 -12.04 -3.95 1.48
CA ARG A 8 -11.98 -5.40 1.44
C ARG A 8 -12.68 -5.76 0.14
N ASN A 9 -11.93 -5.84 -0.96
CA ASN A 9 -12.43 -6.51 -2.15
C ASN A 9 -12.91 -7.89 -1.69
N SER A 10 -14.20 -8.16 -1.88
CA SER A 10 -14.98 -9.25 -1.30
C SER A 10 -14.62 -10.65 -1.85
N HIS A 11 -13.46 -10.79 -2.51
CA HIS A 11 -13.01 -12.01 -3.15
C HIS A 11 -11.67 -12.45 -2.53
N PRO A 12 -11.64 -13.52 -1.73
CA PRO A 12 -10.42 -13.98 -1.05
C PRO A 12 -9.29 -14.45 -1.99
N ASN A 13 -9.53 -14.52 -3.30
CA ASN A 13 -8.58 -14.94 -4.32
C ASN A 13 -8.13 -13.82 -5.27
N SER A 14 -8.52 -12.57 -5.02
CA SER A 14 -8.09 -11.43 -5.84
C SER A 14 -6.84 -10.80 -5.24
N LEU A 15 -5.72 -10.87 -5.98
CA LEU A 15 -4.53 -10.13 -5.60
C LEU A 15 -4.77 -8.62 -5.71
N PRO A 16 -4.08 -7.80 -4.90
CA PRO A 16 -4.06 -6.35 -5.07
C PRO A 16 -3.60 -5.98 -6.47
N GLU A 17 -4.30 -5.05 -7.11
CA GLU A 17 -3.96 -4.56 -8.46
C GLU A 17 -2.77 -3.60 -8.46
N CYS A 18 -2.51 -2.95 -7.32
CA CYS A 18 -1.48 -1.94 -7.16
C CYS A 18 -0.71 -2.19 -5.87
N TRP A 19 0.59 -2.40 -6.01
CA TRP A 19 1.51 -2.69 -4.91
C TRP A 19 2.51 -1.54 -4.76
N GLY A 20 2.63 -1.01 -3.55
CA GLY A 20 3.75 -0.14 -3.19
C GLY A 20 5.01 -0.98 -3.03
N HIS A 21 5.88 -1.01 -4.06
CA HIS A 21 7.14 -1.75 -4.06
C HIS A 21 8.12 -1.16 -3.03
N ARG A 22 8.28 -1.85 -1.88
CA ARG A 22 9.00 -1.35 -0.69
C ARG A 22 8.48 0.00 -0.18
N GLY A 23 7.17 0.21 -0.32
CA GLY A 23 6.48 1.50 -0.15
C GLY A 23 6.52 2.37 -1.40
N ALA A 24 6.50 3.70 -1.26
CA ALA A 24 6.66 4.67 -2.35
C ALA A 24 8.16 4.93 -2.63
N SER A 25 8.90 3.86 -2.96
CA SER A 25 10.36 3.83 -3.08
C SER A 25 10.95 4.79 -4.12
N ALA A 26 10.15 5.25 -5.07
CA ALA A 26 10.55 6.28 -6.03
C ALA A 26 10.72 7.68 -5.40
N ALA A 27 10.01 7.96 -4.30
CA ALA A 27 9.97 9.27 -3.65
C ALA A 27 10.59 9.28 -2.24
N TRP A 28 10.70 8.11 -1.59
CA TRP A 28 11.16 7.96 -0.22
C TRP A 28 12.14 6.79 -0.09
N PRO A 29 13.05 6.79 0.91
CA PRO A 29 13.89 5.62 1.17
C PRO A 29 13.03 4.37 1.41
N GLU A 30 13.32 3.31 0.68
CA GLU A 30 12.60 2.05 0.73
C GLU A 30 12.53 1.46 2.15
N ASN A 31 11.47 0.69 2.44
CA ASN A 31 11.27 0.01 3.72
C ASN A 31 11.26 0.94 4.96
N THR A 32 10.94 2.22 4.77
CA THR A 32 10.75 3.18 5.87
C THR A 32 9.28 3.48 6.12
N LEU A 33 8.95 3.89 7.34
CA LEU A 33 7.60 4.37 7.67
C LEU A 33 7.14 5.51 6.76
N ALA A 34 8.05 6.40 6.36
CA ALA A 34 7.74 7.49 5.44
C ALA A 34 7.35 6.97 4.05
N SER A 35 8.08 5.98 3.53
CA SER A 35 7.78 5.33 2.25
C SER A 35 6.42 4.60 2.29
N PHE A 36 6.12 3.90 3.37
CA PHE A 36 4.83 3.22 3.55
C PHE A 36 3.66 4.22 3.65
N GLN A 37 3.85 5.32 4.40
CA GLN A 37 2.85 6.39 4.47
C GLN A 37 2.61 7.04 3.11
N GLY A 38 3.66 7.23 2.30
CA GLY A 38 3.56 7.71 0.92
C GLY A 38 2.69 6.78 0.08
N ALA A 39 3.00 5.48 0.05
CA ALA A 39 2.24 4.50 -0.72
C ALA A 39 0.75 4.44 -0.32
N ILE A 40 0.43 4.56 0.98
CA ILE A 40 -0.96 4.62 1.46
C ILE A 40 -1.67 5.88 0.95
N ARG A 41 -0.99 7.04 0.98
CA ARG A 41 -1.56 8.31 0.51
C ARG A 41 -1.77 8.32 -1.00
N ASP A 42 -0.89 7.66 -1.74
CA ASP A 42 -0.99 7.51 -3.20
C ASP A 42 -2.04 6.47 -3.62
N GLY A 43 -2.62 5.73 -2.67
CA GLY A 43 -3.72 4.79 -2.91
C GLY A 43 -3.28 3.37 -3.26
N ALA A 44 -2.08 2.95 -2.85
CA ALA A 44 -1.68 1.56 -3.01
C ALA A 44 -2.65 0.62 -2.27
N HIS A 45 -3.04 -0.47 -2.94
CA HIS A 45 -3.95 -1.47 -2.38
C HIS A 45 -3.25 -2.36 -1.35
N ALA A 46 -1.97 -2.64 -1.60
CA ALA A 46 -1.08 -3.35 -0.69
C ALA A 46 0.33 -2.77 -0.77
N ILE A 47 1.13 -3.07 0.25
CA ILE A 47 2.53 -2.71 0.34
C ILE A 47 3.33 -4.00 0.42
N GLU A 48 4.43 -4.07 -0.32
CA GLU A 48 5.45 -5.09 -0.16
C GLU A 48 6.62 -4.52 0.63
N SER A 49 7.30 -5.36 1.41
CA SER A 49 8.49 -5.04 2.20
C SER A 49 9.55 -6.10 1.97
N GLY A 50 10.83 -5.74 2.14
CA GLY A 50 11.94 -6.68 2.01
C GLY A 50 12.01 -7.75 3.13
N GLU A 51 12.88 -8.74 2.92
CA GLU A 51 13.33 -9.75 3.90
C GLU A 51 14.22 -9.14 4.99
#